data_AF-A0A0D3LL56-F1
#
_entry.id   AF-A0A0D3LL56-F1
#
_cell.length_a   1.000
_cell.length_b   1.000
_cell.length_c   1.000
_cell.angle_alpha   90.00
_cell.angle_beta   90.00
_cell.angle_gamma   90.00
#
_symmetry.space_group_name_H-M   'P 1'
#
loop_
_entity.id
_entity.type
_entity.pdbx_description
1 polymer ?
#
loop_
_entity_poly.entity_id
_entity_poly.type
_entity_poly.pdbx_seq_one_letter_code
_entity_poly.pdbx_strand_id
1 'polypeptide(L)'
;MYLTAYMVNRYAENPAWRWAALSGAAVIPGAIAVWRYTSGKHFPTDVITGYVVGAGVGLLVPHIHRKHLPKNMSLNIQPTSYGSHAALTF
;
A
#
# COMPACT_ATOMS: atom_id res chain seq x y z
N MET A 1 -6.44 -4.84 -2.61
CA MET A 1 -6.33 -4.87 -4.08
C MET A 1 -5.00 -4.34 -4.60
N TYR A 2 -4.64 -3.07 -4.38
CA TYR A 2 -3.40 -2.51 -4.92
C TYR A 2 -2.11 -3.13 -4.35
N LEU A 3 -2.09 -3.53 -3.07
CA LEU A 3 -0.98 -4.30 -2.49
C LEU A 3 -0.77 -5.64 -3.21
N THR A 4 -1.86 -6.36 -3.48
CA THR A 4 -1.83 -7.64 -4.19
C THR A 4 -1.32 -7.45 -5.62
N ALA A 5 -1.80 -6.42 -6.32
CA ALA A 5 -1.29 -6.09 -7.65
C ALA A 5 0.20 -5.70 -7.64
N TYR A 6 0.66 -4.98 -6.61
CA TYR A 6 2.07 -4.66 -6.43
C TYR A 6 2.92 -5.93 -6.24
N MET A 7 2.44 -6.88 -5.43
CA MET A 7 3.12 -8.17 -5.22
C MET A 7 3.14 -8.99 -6.51
N VAL A 8 2.01 -9.18 -7.19
CA VAL A 8 1.95 -9.93 -8.46
C VAL A 8 2.81 -9.26 -9.54
N ASN A 9 2.77 -7.93 -9.65
CA ASN A 9 3.64 -7.20 -10.58
C ASN A 9 5.14 -7.42 -10.32
N ARG A 10 5.51 -7.76 -9.08
CA ARG A 10 6.92 -7.95 -8.69
C ARG A 10 7.37 -9.41 -8.75
N TYR A 11 6.48 -10.37 -8.46
CA TYR A 11 6.80 -11.80 -8.37
C TYR A 11 6.33 -12.63 -9.57
N ALA A 12 5.41 -12.12 -10.39
CA ALA A 12 4.98 -12.86 -11.58
C ALA A 12 6.02 -12.76 -12.70
N GLU A 13 6.57 -13.92 -13.09
CA GLU A 13 7.46 -14.06 -14.24
C GLU A 13 6.73 -13.79 -15.56
N ASN A 14 5.44 -14.13 -15.63
CA ASN A 14 4.63 -13.95 -16.82
C ASN A 14 3.91 -12.59 -16.82
N PRO A 15 4.06 -11.76 -17.89
CA PRO A 15 3.47 -10.43 -17.98
C PRO A 15 1.93 -10.43 -17.94
N ALA A 16 1.26 -11.51 -18.37
CA ALA A 16 -0.21 -11.58 -18.37
C ALA A 16 -0.81 -11.44 -16.95
N TRP A 17 -0.19 -12.08 -15.96
CA TRP A 17 -0.66 -12.02 -14.55
C TRP A 17 -0.45 -10.63 -13.93
N ARG A 18 0.59 -9.91 -14.36
CA ARG A 18 0.86 -8.54 -13.91
C ARG A 18 -0.26 -7.60 -14.34
N TRP A 19 -0.63 -7.66 -15.62
CA TRP A 19 -1.73 -6.86 -16.18
C TRP A 19 -3.09 -7.28 -15.62
N ALA A 20 -3.34 -8.57 -15.42
CA ALA A 20 -4.58 -9.08 -14.82
C ALA A 20 -4.76 -8.61 -13.36
N ALA A 21 -3.68 -8.61 -12.57
CA ALA A 21 -3.75 -8.16 -11.19
C ALA A 21 -3.94 -6.64 -11.08
N LEU A 22 -3.28 -5.86 -11.95
CA LEU A 22 -3.46 -4.41 -12.02
C LEU A 22 -4.87 -4.03 -12.50
N SER A 23 -5.38 -4.72 -13.52
CA SER A 23 -6.73 -4.48 -14.03
C SER A 23 -7.79 -4.84 -12.99
N GLY A 24 -7.68 -6.01 -12.34
CA GLY A 24 -8.58 -6.38 -11.25
C GLY A 24 -8.51 -5.41 -10.07
N ALA A 25 -7.31 -4.91 -9.75
CA ALA A 25 -7.13 -3.94 -8.68
C ALA A 25 -7.72 -2.55 -8.97
N ALA A 26 -7.90 -2.17 -10.24
CA ALA A 26 -8.57 -0.92 -10.61
C ALA A 26 -10.09 -1.11 -10.81
N VAL A 27 -10.49 -2.18 -11.50
CA VAL A 27 -11.90 -2.41 -11.89
C VAL A 27 -12.79 -2.63 -10.67
N ILE A 28 -12.35 -3.41 -9.69
CA ILE A 28 -13.18 -3.75 -8.54
C ILE A 28 -13.47 -2.52 -7.65
N PRO A 29 -12.47 -1.74 -7.22
CA PRO A 29 -12.75 -0.50 -6.49
C PRO A 29 -13.45 0.56 -7.35
N GLY A 30 -13.26 0.58 -8.67
CA GLY A 30 -14.03 1.43 -9.58
C GLY A 30 -15.52 1.06 -9.64
N ALA A 31 -15.86 -0.24 -9.69
CA ALA A 31 -17.25 -0.71 -9.64
C ALA A 31 -17.91 -0.35 -8.31
N ILE A 32 -17.20 -0.51 -7.20
CA ILE A 32 -17.69 -0.14 -5.86
C ILE A 32 -17.85 1.39 -5.76
N ALA A 33 -16.98 2.18 -6.39
CA ALA A 33 -17.09 3.64 -6.45
C ALA A 33 -18.39 4.08 -7.13
N VAL A 34 -18.75 3.44 -8.25
CA VAL A 34 -20.04 3.69 -8.93
C VAL A 34 -21.21 3.34 -8.02
N TRP A 35 -21.17 2.20 -7.35
CA TRP A 35 -22.24 1.80 -6.42
C TRP A 35 -22.37 2.73 -5.21
N ARG A 36 -21.25 3.28 -4.71
CA ARG A 36 -21.25 4.29 -3.64
C ARG A 36 -21.87 5.60 -4.11
N TYR A 37 -21.58 6.02 -5.34
CA TYR A 37 -22.21 7.20 -5.92
C TYR A 37 -23.72 7.00 -6.11
N THR A 38 -24.15 5.88 -6.70
CA THR A 38 -25.58 5.60 -6.94
C THR A 38 -26.38 5.42 -5.66
N SER A 39 -25.73 5.10 -4.53
CA SER A 39 -26.39 5.00 -3.23
C SER A 39 -26.87 6.35 -2.67
N GLY A 40 -26.43 7.47 -3.26
CA GLY A 40 -26.82 8.83 -2.84
C GLY A 40 -26.31 9.25 -1.46
N LYS A 41 -25.52 8.39 -0.79
CA LYS A 41 -25.02 8.62 0.58
C LYS A 41 -23.61 9.18 0.65
N HIS A 42 -22.90 9.29 -0.47
CA HIS A 42 -21.53 9.78 -0.53
C HIS A 42 -21.38 10.75 -1.70
N PHE A 43 -20.70 11.88 -1.47
CA PHE A 43 -20.41 12.82 -2.54
C PHE A 43 -19.39 12.20 -3.52
N PRO A 44 -19.48 12.52 -4.83
CA PRO A 44 -18.51 12.04 -5.83
C PRO A 44 -17.05 12.34 -5.45
N THR A 45 -16.84 13.50 -4.81
CA THR A 45 -15.55 13.96 -4.33
C THR A 45 -14.93 13.02 -3.30
N ASP A 46 -15.73 12.48 -2.37
CA ASP A 46 -15.25 11.60 -1.30
C ASP A 46 -14.87 10.24 -1.86
N VAL A 47 -15.62 9.75 -2.85
CA VAL A 47 -15.38 8.48 -3.52
C VAL A 47 -14.10 8.53 -4.37
N ILE A 48 -13.91 9.59 -5.17
CA ILE A 48 -12.70 9.78 -5.98
C ILE A 48 -11.47 9.95 -5.08
N THR A 49 -11.58 10.78 -4.04
CA THR A 49 -10.49 11.01 -3.09
C THR A 49 -10.10 9.71 -2.39
N GLY A 50 -11.07 8.95 -1.90
CA GLY A 50 -10.82 7.65 -1.27
C GLY A 50 -10.15 6.65 -2.21
N TYR A 51 -10.53 6.65 -3.49
CA TYR A 51 -9.91 5.79 -4.51
C TYR A 51 -8.44 6.16 -4.75
N VAL A 52 -8.14 7.45 -4.95
CA VAL A 52 -6.77 7.95 -5.18
C VAL A 52 -5.89 7.71 -3.96
N VAL A 53 -6.38 8.03 -2.76
CA VAL A 53 -5.64 7.83 -1.51
C VAL A 53 -5.42 6.34 -1.26
N GLY A 54 -6.43 5.49 -1.46
CA GLY A 54 -6.30 4.04 -1.28
C GLY A 54 -5.32 3.40 -2.25
N ALA A 55 -5.32 3.82 -3.52
CA ALA A 55 -4.34 3.38 -4.51
C ALA A 55 -2.92 3.86 -4.13
N GLY A 56 -2.79 5.12 -3.69
CA GLY A 56 -1.54 5.70 -3.22
C GLY A 56 -0.95 4.91 -2.04
N VAL A 57 -1.72 4.70 -0.97
CA VAL A 57 -1.28 3.94 0.21
C VAL A 57 -0.91 2.50 -0.15
N GLY A 58 -1.72 1.84 -0.99
CA GLY A 58 -1.47 0.46 -1.42
C GLY A 58 -0.16 0.26 -2.20
N LEU A 59 0.35 1.32 -2.85
CA LEU A 59 1.62 1.32 -3.57
C LEU A 59 2.78 1.85 -2.71
N LEU A 60 2.56 2.91 -1.94
CA LEU A 60 3.59 3.57 -1.13
C LEU A 60 4.06 2.71 0.05
N VAL A 61 3.15 2.06 0.76
CA VAL A 61 3.49 1.25 1.93
C VAL A 61 4.50 0.14 1.59
N PRO A 62 4.26 -0.76 0.61
CA PRO A 62 5.23 -1.80 0.26
C PRO A 62 6.50 -1.24 -0.36
N HIS A 63 6.43 -0.07 -1.02
CA HIS A 63 7.61 0.61 -1.56
C HIS A 63 8.53 1.13 -0.46
N ILE A 64 7.97 1.74 0.60
CA ILE A 64 8.73 2.24 1.75
C ILE A 64 9.22 1.07 2.63
N HIS A 65 8.40 0.04 2.84
CA HIS A 65 8.74 -1.12 3.67
C HIS A 65 9.97 -1.89 3.16
N ARG A 66 10.33 -1.75 1.88
CA ARG A 66 11.55 -2.33 1.28
C ARG A 66 12.82 -1.52 1.49
N LYS A 67 12.73 -0.27 1.95
CA LYS A 67 13.91 0.54 2.25
C LYS A 67 14.49 0.07 3.58
N HIS A 68 15.36 -0.93 3.51
CA HIS A 68 16.15 -1.36 4.66
C HIS A 68 17.22 -0.32 4.97
N LEU A 69 17.50 -0.12 6.26
CA LEU A 69 18.69 0.61 6.68
C LEU A 69 19.93 -0.09 6.10
N PRO A 70 21.00 0.66 5.76
CA PRO A 70 22.24 0.06 5.28
C PRO A 70 22.73 -0.99 6.30
N LYS A 71 23.32 -2.11 5.84
CA LYS A 71 23.70 -3.26 6.68
C LYS A 71 24.59 -2.91 7.90
N ASN A 72 25.26 -1.76 7.85
CA ASN A 72 26.15 -1.26 8.89
C ASN A 72 25.38 -0.49 9.97
N MET A 73 24.14 -0.07 9.68
CA MET A 73 23.29 0.69 10.57
C MET A 73 22.23 -0.22 11.20
N SER A 74 22.38 -0.52 12.49
CA SER A 74 21.40 -1.26 13.28
C SER A 74 20.65 -0.29 14.18
N LEU A 75 19.34 -0.16 13.98
CA LEU A 75 18.45 0.59 14.88
C LEU A 75 17.90 -0.40 15.91
N ASN A 76 18.44 -0.35 17.13
CA ASN A 76 18.02 -1.21 18.22
C ASN A 76 17.14 -0.39 19.18
N ILE A 77 15.84 -0.73 19.24
CA ILE A 77 14.87 -0.09 20.14
C ILE A 77 14.52 -1.10 21.21
N GLN A 78 15.02 -0.90 22.43
CA GLN A 78 14.72 -1.76 23.57
C GLN A 78 13.87 -1.00 24.58
N PRO A 79 12.70 -1.53 24.96
CA PRO A 79 11.94 -1.01 26.08
C PRO A 79 12.68 -1.35 27.37
N THR A 80 12.96 -0.34 28.18
CA THR A 80 13.55 -0.47 29.52
C THR A 80 12.54 -0.01 30.56
N SER A 81 12.73 -0.41 31.81
CA SER A 81 11.83 -0.03 32.91
C SER A 81 11.73 1.48 33.16
N TYR A 82 12.62 2.29 32.57
CA TYR A 82 12.65 3.76 32.70
C TYR A 82 12.30 4.50 31.39
N GLY A 83 11.94 3.79 30.31
CA GLY A 83 11.62 4.39 29.01
C GLY A 83 12.08 3.55 27.81
N SER A 84 12.18 4.14 26.63
CA SER A 84 12.68 3.49 25.41
C SER A 84 14.10 3.96 25.09
N HIS A 85 15.05 3.03 25.01
CA HIS A 85 16.39 3.33 24.50
C HIS A 85 16.45 2.95 23.03
N ALA A 86 16.74 3.94 22.18
CA ALA A 86 16.99 3.75 20.76
C ALA A 86 18.48 4.03 20.48
N ALA A 87 19.23 3.00 20.12
CA ALA A 87 20.64 3.11 19.75
C ALA A 87 20.79 2.87 18.24
N LEU A 88 21.50 3.78 17.57
CA LEU A 88 21.94 3.64 16.18
C LEU A 88 23.43 3.28 16.22
N THR A 89 23.74 2.01 15.98
CA THR A 89 25.11 1.54 15.77
C THR A 89 25.45 1.66 14.29
N PHE A 90 26.61 2.24 13.95
CA PHE A 90 27.14 2.42 12.59
C PHE A 90 28.43 1.62 12.38
#